data_AF-A0A919HLD7-F1
#
_entry.id   AF-A0A919HLD7-F1
#
_cell.length_a   1.000
_cell.length_b   1.000
_cell.length_c   1.000
_cell.angle_alpha   90.00
_cell.angle_beta   90.00
_cell.angle_gamma   90.00
#
_symmetry.space_group_name_H-M   'P 1'
#
loop_
_entity.id
_entity.type
_entity.pdbx_description
1 polymer ?
#
loop_
_entity_poly.entity_id
_entity_poly.type
_entity_poly.pdbx_seq_one_letter_code
_entity_poly.pdbx_strand_id
1 'polypeptide(L)' 'MSLMFCVRCDRPIRQGEPYDTHVHHGATGAGTTNYSHKRCPAPDQSGSAPCARRQAAATMDP' A
#
# COMPACT_ATOMS: atom_id res chain seq x y z
N MET A 1 11.99 16.17 8.13
CA MET A 1 10.58 15.80 8.38
C MET A 1 10.21 14.72 7.38
N SER A 2 9.98 13.48 7.81
CA SER A 2 9.57 12.40 6.89
C SER A 2 8.09 12.54 6.58
N LEU A 3 7.75 12.80 5.32
CA LEU A 3 6.36 12.86 4.87
C LEU A 3 5.86 11.44 4.60
N MET A 4 4.87 10.99 5.37
CA MET A 4 4.16 9.73 5.12
C MET A 4 2.99 10.01 4.18
N PHE A 5 2.85 9.21 3.12
CA PHE A 5 1.76 9.35 2.16
C PHE A 5 0.79 8.19 2.28
N CYS A 6 -0.50 8.49 2.19
CA CYS A 6 -1.54 7.48 2.19
C CYS A 6 -1.58 6.77 0.84
N VAL A 7 -1.25 5.48 0.81
CA VAL A 7 -1.23 4.67 -0.42
C VAL A 7 -2.60 4.52 -1.09
N ARG A 8 -3.69 4.91 -0.42
CA ARG A 8 -5.07 4.82 -0.93
C ARG A 8 -5.55 6.08 -1.65
N CYS A 9 -5.00 7.24 -1.33
CA CYS A 9 -5.48 8.53 -1.86
C CYS A 9 -4.36 9.48 -2.29
N ASP A 10 -3.10 9.04 -2.19
CA ASP A 10 -1.90 9.77 -2.57
C ASP A 10 -1.72 11.13 -1.87
N ARG A 11 -2.44 11.36 -0.76
CA ARG A 11 -2.34 12.58 0.05
C ARG A 11 -1.39 12.38 1.24
N PRO A 12 -0.69 13.43 1.69
CA PRO A 12 0.14 13.36 2.87
C PRO A 12 -0.72 13.11 4.12
N ILE A 13 -0.27 12.18 4.97
CA ILE A 13 -0.82 11.95 6.30
C ILE A 13 -0.15 12.96 7.25
N ARG A 14 -0.93 13.81 7.90
CA ARG A 14 -0.39 14.84 8.79
C ARG A 14 0.01 14.26 10.14
N GLN A 15 0.94 14.92 10.82
CA GLN A 15 1.35 14.52 12.16
C GLN A 15 0.14 14.57 13.13
N GLY A 16 -0.11 13.46 13.82
CA GLY A 16 -1.24 13.31 14.73
C GLY A 16 -2.53 12.80 14.08
N GLU A 17 -2.59 12.67 12.75
CA GLU A 17 -3.73 12.02 12.11
C GLU A 17 -3.69 10.51 12.32
N PRO A 18 -4.85 9.86 12.54
CA PRO A 18 -4.90 8.42 12.70
C PRO A 18 -4.67 7.71 11.36
N TYR A 19 -3.72 6.79 11.33
CA TYR A 19 -3.39 5.97 10.18
C TYR A 19 -3.24 4.48 10.57
N ASP A 20 -3.43 3.62 9.59
CA ASP A 20 -3.08 2.20 9.64
C ASP A 20 -1.74 1.99 8.91
N THR A 21 -0.97 1.00 9.40
CA THR A 21 0.33 0.61 8.85
C THR A 21 0.27 -0.83 8.40
N HIS A 22 0.75 -1.12 7.20
CA HIS A 22 0.86 -2.47 6.68
C HIS A 22 2.29 -2.75 6.22
N VAL A 23 2.92 -3.73 6.85
CA VAL A 23 4.31 -4.12 6.57
C VAL A 23 4.30 -5.35 5.68
N HIS A 24 4.90 -5.23 4.50
CA HIS A 24 5.14 -6.34 3.58
C HIS A 24 6.52 -6.90 3.84
N HIS A 25 6.60 -8.18 4.22
CA HIS A 25 7.86 -8.88 4.32
C HIS A 25 8.25 -9.42 2.94
N GLY A 26 9.25 -8.80 2.32
CA GLY A 26 9.82 -9.32 1.08
C GLY A 26 10.74 -10.52 1.36
N ALA A 27 10.70 -11.55 0.52
CA ALA A 27 11.56 -12.73 0.64
C ALA A 27 13.07 -12.41 0.57
N THR A 28 13.43 -11.26 -0.01
CA THR A 28 14.82 -10.79 -0.18
C THR A 28 15.25 -9.72 0.84
N GLY A 29 14.46 -9.49 1.90
CA GLY A 29 14.87 -8.69 3.06
C GLY A 29 14.50 -7.20 3.03
N ALA A 30 14.28 -6.60 1.86
CA ALA A 30 13.72 -5.25 1.78
C ALA A 30 12.18 -5.32 1.91
N GLY A 31 11.69 -5.26 3.15
CA GLY A 31 10.26 -5.09 3.41
C GLY A 31 9.78 -3.71 2.96
N THR A 32 8.52 -3.62 2.52
CA THR A 32 7.88 -2.33 2.17
C THR A 32 6.82 -2.00 3.21
N THR A 33 6.78 -0.75 3.68
CA THR A 33 5.76 -0.29 4.63
C THR A 33 4.79 0.64 3.94
N ASN A 34 3.52 0.26 3.91
CA ASN A 34 2.44 1.08 3.40
C ASN A 34 1.70 1.78 4.55
N TYR A 35 1.35 3.04 4.34
CA TYR A 35 0.56 3.83 5.29
C TYR A 35 -0.78 4.20 4.66
N SER A 36 -1.85 4.20 5.44
CA SER A 36 -3.16 4.67 4.97
C SER A 36 -3.94 5.37 6.07
N HIS A 37 -4.67 6.45 5.75
CA HIS A 37 -5.58 7.08 6.72
C HIS A 37 -6.59 6.07 7.26
N LYS A 38 -6.85 6.09 8.57
CA LYS A 38 -7.91 5.25 9.20
C LYS A 38 -9.28 5.49 8.58
N ARG A 39 -9.57 6.76 8.26
CA ARG A 39 -10.77 7.19 7.54
C ARG A 39 -10.33 7.84 6.23
N CYS A 40 -9.79 7.02 5.33
CA CYS A 40 -9.48 7.50 4.00
C CYS A 40 -10.79 7.98 3.33
N PRO A 41 -10.84 9.21 2.78
CA PRO A 41 -11.96 9.59 1.92
C PRO A 41 -12.08 8.52 0.84
N ALA A 42 -13.31 8.08 0.55
CA ALA A 42 -13.55 7.09 -0.50
C ALA A 42 -12.77 7.53 -1.75
N PRO A 43 -12.03 6.63 -2.40
CA PRO A 43 -11.32 7.00 -3.61
C PRO A 43 -12.36 7.53 -4.59
N ASP A 44 -12.21 8.80 -4.98
CA ASP A 44 -12.70 9.21 -6.29
C ASP A 44 -12.11 8.19 -7.27
N GLN A 45 -12.93 7.60 -8.13
CA GLN A 45 -12.65 6.36 -8.87
C GLN A 45 -11.47 6.44 -9.87
N SER A 46 -10.51 7.35 -9.67
CA SER A 46 -9.20 7.36 -10.30
C SER A 46 -8.21 6.47 -9.55
N GLY A 47 -8.25 5.16 -9.85
CA GLY A 47 -7.02 4.43 -10.15
C GLY A 47 -6.29 3.63 -9.05
N SER A 48 -6.69 3.65 -7.78
CA SER A 48 -6.07 2.76 -6.78
C SER A 48 -6.81 1.43 -6.67
N ALA A 49 -6.69 0.61 -7.72
CA ALA A 49 -7.03 -0.81 -7.61
C ALA A 49 -6.16 -1.45 -6.51
N PRO A 50 -6.71 -2.38 -5.69
CA PRO A 50 -5.90 -3.13 -4.75
C PRO A 50 -4.80 -3.87 -5.51
N CYS A 51 -3.64 -4.02 -4.88
CA CYS A 51 -2.56 -4.89 -5.31
C CYS A 51 -3.12 -6.30 -5.59
N ALA A 52 -3.54 -6.52 -6.84
CA ALA A 52 -3.97 -7.79 -7.40
C ALA A 52 -3.41 -7.87 -8.83
N ARG A 53 -2.08 -7.83 -8.95
CA ARG A 53 -1.41 -8.08 -10.22
C ARG A 53 -0.07 -8.81 -10.02
N ARG A 54 -0.19 -10.13 -9.85
CA ARG A 54 0.50 -11.22 -10.59
C ARG A 54 0.67 -12.43 -9.68
N GLN A 55 -0.33 -13.31 -9.68
CA GLN A 55 -0.05 -14.74 -9.69
C GLN A 55 0.30 -15.06 -11.15
N ALA A 56 1.58 -15.03 -11.50
CA ALA A 56 2.04 -15.59 -12.77
C ALA A 56 2.46 -17.04 -12.49
N ALA A 57 1.67 -17.94 -13.09
CA ALA A 57 1.84 -19.38 -13.17
C ALA A 57 3.30 -19.86 -13.09
N ALA A 58 3.59 -20.68 -12.07
CA ALA A 58 4.67 -21.65 -12.12
C ALA A 58 4.05 -23.04 -12.27
N THR A 59 3.53 -23.33 -13.45
CA THR A 59 3.43 -24.71 -13.94
C THR A 59 4.48 -24.84 -15.04
N MET A 60 5.69 -25.20 -14.64
CA MET A 60 6.60 -25.96 -15.52
C MET A 60 6.38 -27.41 -15.13
N ASP A 61 5.72 -28.15 -16.02
CA ASP A 61 5.63 -29.62 -15.97
C ASP A 61 6.64 -30.17 -17.01
N PRO A 62 7.34 -31.29 -16.71
CA PRO A 62 8.55 -31.75 -17.41
C PRO A 62 8.35 -32.28 -18.83
#